data_AF-A0A7X7GU96-F1
#
_entry.id   AF-A0A7X7GU96-F1
#
_cell.length_a   1.000
_cell.length_b   1.000
_cell.length_c   1.000
_cell.angle_alpha   90.00
_cell.angle_beta   90.00
_cell.angle_gamma   90.00
#
_symmetry.space_group_name_H-M   'P 1'
#
loop_
_entity.id
_entity.type
_entity.pdbx_description
1 polymer ?
#
loop_
_entity_poly.entity_id
_entity_poly.type
_entity_poly.pdbx_seq_one_letter_code
_entity_poly.pdbx_strand_id
1 'polypeptide(L)'
;MGVAAESDWSAPLERHRSRREQAVPTITVLVGPQRSPEWLWRRWQRPAPSLVVTAARGTEVLEQWLGRGAARDEIQRALLDVVAAVIGVPRSDLGGALAGRSPAQLEALALRAAAHADVDVDWMRHALALPCSDGLAGAESPVSLGRLLALAGRPPPLLVRPAGATPALLDVVDTLYRISEEAPRAEVALALDEQALRLLRSGAPPRVIASLMEGLVMLRPRESPGESRAAGAHAIEYDAAQFARSQAELTLFERLERRPHTRGLFRLNRVVTGGEPARAMEIDLLCEPLALAVEVDGYHHFRDAEAYRRDRRKDVRLQELGYLVVRVLASDIEAAPEHVLETIDRAVESRRRRSP
;
A
#
# COMPACT_ATOMS: atom_id res chain seq x y z
N MET A 1 -22.82 -2.75 29.19
CA MET A 1 -21.40 -3.05 28.91
C MET A 1 -21.07 -2.36 27.61
N GLY A 2 -20.40 -1.20 27.68
CA GLY A 2 -20.07 -0.41 26.50
C GLY A 2 -19.00 -1.11 25.68
N VAL A 3 -19.27 -1.32 24.40
CA VAL A 3 -18.24 -1.60 23.40
C VAL A 3 -17.28 -0.42 23.47
N ALA A 4 -16.01 -0.66 23.84
CA ALA A 4 -14.99 0.38 23.79
C ALA A 4 -15.00 0.96 22.38
N ALA A 5 -15.27 2.26 22.25
CA ALA A 5 -15.19 2.95 20.99
C ALA A 5 -13.81 2.66 20.39
N GLU A 6 -13.77 2.02 19.21
CA GLU A 6 -12.55 1.97 18.40
C GLU A 6 -11.98 3.39 18.38
N SER A 7 -10.75 3.59 18.89
CA SER A 7 -10.14 4.91 18.80
C SER A 7 -10.18 5.32 17.33
N ASP A 8 -10.66 6.53 17.02
CA ASP A 8 -10.75 7.05 15.65
C ASP A 8 -9.34 7.35 15.10
N TRP A 9 -8.56 6.27 14.91
CA TRP A 9 -7.20 6.28 14.39
C TRP A 9 -7.18 6.81 12.95
N SER A 10 -8.31 6.75 12.25
CA SER A 10 -8.51 7.24 10.89
C SER A 10 -8.66 8.76 10.80
N ALA A 11 -9.01 9.47 11.88
CA ALA A 11 -9.32 10.90 11.83
C ALA A 11 -8.28 11.78 11.09
N PRO A 12 -6.95 11.60 11.26
CA PRO A 12 -5.96 12.34 10.48
C PRO A 12 -6.05 12.06 8.98
N LEU A 13 -6.25 10.80 8.60
CA LEU A 13 -6.33 10.37 7.21
C LEU A 13 -7.63 10.84 6.55
N GLU A 14 -8.75 10.84 7.26
CA GLU A 14 -10.02 11.39 6.79
C GLU A 14 -9.95 12.91 6.59
N ARG A 15 -9.24 13.64 7.45
CA ARG A 15 -8.95 15.06 7.21
C ARG A 15 -8.16 15.27 5.92
N HIS A 16 -7.17 14.41 5.63
CA HIS A 16 -6.43 14.50 4.38
C HIS A 16 -7.32 14.20 3.16
N ARG A 17 -8.20 13.19 3.24
CA ARG A 17 -9.19 12.89 2.20
C ARG A 17 -10.12 14.07 1.95
N SER A 18 -10.67 14.67 3.01
CA SER A 18 -11.54 15.84 2.90
C SER A 18 -10.84 17.06 2.26
N ARG A 19 -9.58 17.31 2.60
CA ARG A 19 -8.77 18.37 1.96
C ARG A 19 -8.60 18.12 0.46
N ARG A 20 -8.31 16.88 0.07
CA ARG A 20 -8.21 16.49 -1.35
C ARG A 20 -9.54 16.66 -2.10
N GLU A 21 -10.67 16.35 -1.47
CA GLU A 21 -12.00 16.58 -2.04
C GLU A 21 -12.28 18.07 -2.28
N GLN A 22 -11.74 18.94 -1.42
CA GLN A 22 -11.75 20.41 -1.56
C GLN A 22 -10.67 20.95 -2.51
N ALA A 23 -10.03 20.08 -3.30
CA ALA A 23 -8.96 20.40 -4.23
C ALA A 23 -7.71 21.03 -3.59
N VAL A 24 -7.46 20.74 -2.31
CA VAL A 24 -6.23 21.17 -1.62
C VAL A 24 -5.16 20.10 -1.81
N PRO A 25 -4.04 20.40 -2.50
CA PRO A 25 -2.91 19.48 -2.65
C PRO A 25 -2.44 18.98 -1.29
N THR A 26 -2.51 17.67 -1.09
CA THR A 26 -2.16 17.04 0.18
C THR A 26 -1.41 15.76 -0.13
N ILE A 27 -0.26 15.56 0.52
CA ILE A 27 0.47 14.28 0.53
C ILE A 27 0.35 13.73 1.94
N THR A 28 -0.17 12.50 2.11
CA THR A 28 -0.14 11.87 3.43
C THR A 28 1.28 11.41 3.72
N VAL A 29 1.93 11.92 4.76
CA VAL A 29 3.28 11.52 5.17
C VAL A 29 3.18 10.65 6.41
N LEU A 30 3.32 9.34 6.23
CA LEU A 30 3.26 8.36 7.30
C LEU A 30 4.67 8.05 7.79
N VAL A 31 4.96 8.38 9.04
CA VAL A 31 6.29 8.20 9.65
C VAL A 31 6.20 7.18 10.76
N GLY A 32 6.87 6.06 10.61
CA GLY A 32 6.83 5.00 11.61
C GLY A 32 7.91 3.95 11.38
N PRO A 33 8.19 3.11 12.37
CA PRO A 33 9.17 2.06 12.22
C PRO A 33 8.71 1.00 11.21
N GLN A 34 9.69 0.38 10.54
CA GLN A 34 9.51 -0.83 9.74
C GLN A 34 8.40 -0.66 8.67
N ARG A 35 7.39 -1.55 8.66
CA ARG A 35 6.27 -1.53 7.71
C ARG A 35 5.00 -0.89 8.28
N SER A 36 5.07 -0.20 9.42
CA SER A 36 3.88 0.42 10.03
C SER A 36 3.14 1.42 9.12
N PRO A 37 3.81 2.26 8.30
CA PRO A 37 3.15 3.11 7.30
C PRO A 37 2.34 2.32 6.26
N GLU A 38 2.93 1.24 5.73
CA GLU A 38 2.31 0.41 4.71
C GLU A 38 1.04 -0.27 5.24
N TRP A 39 1.14 -0.84 6.45
CA TRP A 39 0.00 -1.46 7.11
C TRP A 39 -1.15 -0.49 7.30
N LEU A 40 -0.87 0.70 7.85
CA LEU A 40 -1.90 1.69 8.14
C LEU A 40 -2.59 2.14 6.86
N TRP A 41 -1.80 2.40 5.82
CA TRP A 41 -2.31 2.78 4.51
C TRP A 41 -3.26 1.73 3.94
N ARG A 42 -2.83 0.46 3.90
CA ARG A 42 -3.66 -0.64 3.40
C ARG A 42 -4.93 -0.82 4.23
N ARG A 43 -4.84 -0.67 5.55
CA ARG A 43 -6.00 -0.76 6.46
C ARG A 43 -7.00 0.35 6.18
N TRP A 44 -6.52 1.58 6.02
CA TRP A 44 -7.36 2.75 5.76
C TRP A 44 -8.05 2.69 4.39
N GLN A 45 -7.36 2.19 3.37
CA GLN A 45 -7.91 2.16 2.01
C GLN A 45 -8.94 1.06 1.75
N ARG A 46 -9.15 0.13 2.69
CA ARG A 46 -10.14 -0.93 2.51
C ARG A 46 -11.56 -0.35 2.37
N PRO A 47 -12.37 -0.91 1.45
CA PRO A 47 -12.12 -2.13 0.67
C PRO A 47 -11.34 -1.92 -0.65
N ALA A 48 -10.95 -0.68 -1.00
CA ALA A 48 -10.31 -0.39 -2.26
C ALA A 48 -8.87 -0.93 -2.33
N PRO A 49 -8.43 -1.45 -3.48
CA PRO A 49 -7.04 -1.86 -3.68
C PRO A 49 -6.12 -0.63 -3.71
N SER A 50 -5.17 -0.57 -2.78
CA SER A 50 -4.10 0.45 -2.77
C SER A 50 -2.81 -0.10 -3.37
N LEU A 51 -2.10 0.73 -4.15
CA LEU A 51 -0.77 0.44 -4.66
C LEU A 51 0.30 0.85 -3.65
N VAL A 52 1.30 0.00 -3.46
CA VAL A 52 2.51 0.30 -2.68
C VAL A 52 3.71 0.07 -3.58
N VAL A 53 4.52 1.10 -3.78
CA VAL A 53 5.70 1.05 -4.65
C VAL A 53 6.96 1.35 -3.86
N THR A 54 8.09 0.83 -4.34
CA THR A 54 9.41 1.25 -3.89
C THR A 54 10.11 1.91 -5.06
N ALA A 55 10.63 3.12 -4.85
CA ALA A 55 11.23 3.90 -5.92
C ALA A 55 12.45 4.68 -5.41
N ALA A 56 13.53 4.65 -6.18
CA ALA A 56 14.71 5.49 -5.96
C ALA A 56 14.70 6.75 -6.83
N ARG A 57 13.73 6.85 -7.75
CA ARG A 57 13.56 8.00 -8.65
C ARG A 57 12.08 8.30 -8.85
N GLY A 58 11.77 9.55 -9.14
CA GLY A 58 10.43 10.01 -9.49
C GLY A 58 9.83 9.23 -10.65
N THR A 59 10.62 9.01 -11.71
CA THR A 59 10.15 8.28 -12.91
C THR A 59 9.74 6.85 -12.60
N GLU A 60 10.41 6.16 -11.66
CA GLU A 60 10.04 4.81 -11.24
C GLU A 60 8.68 4.76 -10.52
N VAL A 61 8.27 5.87 -9.87
CA VAL A 61 6.94 6.00 -9.29
C VAL A 61 5.89 6.04 -10.40
N LEU A 62 6.13 6.84 -11.43
CA LEU A 62 5.22 7.00 -12.58
C LEU A 62 5.06 5.66 -13.32
N GLU A 63 6.19 5.04 -13.67
CA GLU A 63 6.23 3.74 -14.35
C GLU A 63 5.48 2.65 -13.58
N GLN A 64 5.68 2.56 -12.25
CA GLN A 64 5.01 1.55 -11.43
C GLN A 64 3.52 1.83 -11.22
N TRP A 65 3.13 3.11 -11.16
CA TRP A 65 1.71 3.47 -11.07
C TRP A 65 0.97 3.14 -12.36
N LEU A 66 1.53 3.56 -13.49
CA LEU A 66 1.01 3.23 -14.81
C LEU A 66 1.13 1.75 -15.16
N GLY A 67 2.10 1.02 -14.62
CA GLY A 67 2.27 -0.41 -14.87
C GLY A 67 1.10 -1.28 -14.38
N ARG A 68 0.15 -0.71 -13.63
CA ARG A 68 -1.05 -1.41 -13.14
C ARG A 68 -2.24 -1.18 -14.07
N GLY A 69 -2.86 -2.29 -14.50
CA GLY A 69 -4.05 -2.26 -15.38
C GLY A 69 -5.14 -1.31 -14.88
N ALA A 70 -5.48 -1.38 -13.59
CA ALA A 70 -6.53 -0.53 -13.01
C ALA A 70 -6.30 0.99 -13.19
N ALA A 71 -5.06 1.46 -13.09
CA ALA A 71 -4.77 2.89 -13.30
C ALA A 71 -4.88 3.28 -14.78
N ARG A 72 -4.36 2.44 -15.68
CA ARG A 72 -4.49 2.65 -17.14
C ARG A 72 -5.95 2.63 -17.59
N ASP A 73 -6.75 1.70 -17.06
CA ASP A 73 -8.16 1.55 -17.43
C ASP A 73 -8.98 2.79 -17.03
N GLU A 74 -8.70 3.38 -15.87
CA GLU A 74 -9.32 4.64 -15.43
C GLU A 74 -8.93 5.81 -16.34
N ILE A 75 -7.63 5.96 -16.62
CA ILE A 75 -7.12 7.01 -17.53
C ILE A 75 -7.73 6.85 -18.93
N GLN A 76 -7.73 5.63 -19.47
CA GLN A 76 -8.29 5.36 -20.80
C GLN A 76 -9.78 5.67 -20.85
N ARG A 77 -10.56 5.34 -19.81
CA ARG A 77 -11.97 5.72 -19.75
C ARG A 77 -12.16 7.23 -19.75
N ALA A 78 -11.41 7.95 -18.92
CA ALA A 78 -11.51 9.40 -18.84
C ALA A 78 -11.11 10.09 -20.16
N LEU A 79 -10.07 9.61 -20.84
CA LEU A 79 -9.70 10.11 -22.16
C LEU A 79 -10.82 9.90 -23.19
N LEU A 80 -11.50 8.75 -23.17
CA LEU A 80 -12.64 8.50 -24.04
C LEU A 80 -13.85 9.41 -23.70
N ASP A 81 -14.04 9.77 -22.44
CA ASP A 81 -15.05 10.75 -22.03
C ASP A 81 -14.73 12.15 -22.58
N VAL A 82 -13.43 12.54 -22.57
CA VAL A 82 -12.95 13.76 -23.23
C VAL A 82 -13.26 13.73 -24.73
N VAL A 83 -12.97 12.62 -25.41
CA VAL A 83 -13.29 12.48 -26.85
C VAL A 83 -14.79 12.64 -27.09
N ALA A 84 -15.62 11.97 -26.30
CA ALA A 84 -17.08 12.06 -26.42
C ALA A 84 -17.57 13.51 -26.27
N ALA A 85 -17.04 14.23 -25.28
CA ALA A 85 -17.34 15.65 -25.06
C ALA A 85 -16.91 16.54 -26.25
N VAL A 86 -15.73 16.29 -26.82
CA VAL A 86 -15.19 17.06 -27.97
C VAL A 86 -15.99 16.81 -29.26
N ILE A 87 -16.53 15.60 -29.44
CA ILE A 87 -17.46 15.28 -30.54
C ILE A 87 -18.86 15.86 -30.25
N GLY A 88 -19.25 15.96 -28.98
CA GLY A 88 -20.59 16.39 -28.55
C GLY A 88 -21.60 15.24 -28.51
N VAL A 89 -21.16 14.02 -28.20
CA VAL A 89 -22.02 12.83 -28.09
C VAL A 89 -21.93 12.19 -26.70
N PRO A 90 -22.96 11.47 -26.24
CA PRO A 90 -22.87 10.65 -25.05
C PRO A 90 -21.80 9.56 -25.17
N ARG A 91 -21.18 9.19 -24.05
CA ARG A 91 -20.15 8.13 -24.00
C ARG A 91 -20.64 6.77 -24.53
N SER A 92 -21.93 6.48 -24.40
CA SER A 92 -22.60 5.29 -24.95
C SER A 92 -22.57 5.24 -26.48
N ASP A 93 -22.59 6.40 -27.13
CA ASP A 93 -22.76 6.53 -28.58
C ASP A 93 -21.41 6.73 -29.29
N LEU A 94 -20.34 6.91 -28.50
CA LEU A 94 -18.99 7.17 -28.97
C LEU A 94 -18.51 6.12 -29.99
N GLY A 95 -18.80 4.82 -29.76
CA GLY A 95 -18.40 3.76 -30.68
C GLY A 95 -18.98 3.97 -32.09
N GLY A 96 -20.25 4.35 -32.20
CA GLY A 96 -20.88 4.67 -33.48
C GLY A 96 -20.37 5.98 -34.08
N ALA A 97 -20.09 6.98 -33.24
CA ALA A 97 -19.54 8.27 -33.69
C ALA A 97 -18.09 8.19 -34.19
N LEU A 98 -17.32 7.20 -33.73
CA LEU A 98 -15.98 6.88 -34.20
C LEU A 98 -16.01 5.94 -35.42
N ALA A 99 -17.05 5.11 -35.55
CA ALA A 99 -17.20 4.19 -36.68
C ALA A 99 -17.25 4.96 -38.01
N GLY A 100 -16.45 4.50 -38.99
CA GLY A 100 -16.37 5.12 -40.32
C GLY A 100 -15.43 6.33 -40.42
N ARG A 101 -14.77 6.77 -39.33
CA ARG A 101 -13.71 7.78 -39.41
C ARG A 101 -12.44 7.19 -40.00
N SER A 102 -11.79 7.93 -40.90
CA SER A 102 -10.48 7.58 -41.42
C SER A 102 -9.38 7.83 -40.38
N PRO A 103 -8.19 7.20 -40.50
CA PRO A 103 -7.06 7.47 -39.60
C PRO A 103 -6.71 8.96 -39.48
N ALA A 104 -6.77 9.72 -40.58
CA ALA A 104 -6.52 11.16 -40.55
C ALA A 104 -7.59 11.94 -39.77
N GLN A 105 -8.85 11.52 -39.84
CA GLN A 105 -9.93 12.12 -39.05
C GLN A 105 -9.80 11.80 -37.56
N LEU A 106 -9.35 10.59 -37.22
CA LEU A 106 -9.04 10.20 -35.84
C LEU A 106 -7.84 10.97 -35.29
N GLU A 107 -6.80 11.18 -36.11
CA GLU A 107 -5.62 11.96 -35.72
C GLU A 107 -5.98 13.43 -35.43
N ALA A 108 -6.76 14.07 -36.30
CA ALA A 108 -7.25 15.43 -36.08
C ALA A 108 -8.13 15.53 -34.81
N LEU A 109 -8.92 14.49 -34.52
CA LEU A 109 -9.70 14.39 -33.29
C LEU A 109 -8.78 14.21 -32.07
N ALA A 110 -7.74 13.38 -32.15
CA ALA A 110 -6.77 13.17 -31.09
C ALA A 110 -6.09 14.48 -30.70
N LEU A 111 -5.59 15.25 -31.68
CA LEU A 111 -4.99 16.57 -31.46
C LEU A 111 -5.93 17.54 -30.78
N ARG A 112 -7.19 17.63 -31.26
CA ARG A 112 -8.20 18.51 -30.65
C ARG A 112 -8.54 18.12 -29.21
N ALA A 113 -8.70 16.82 -28.96
CA ALA A 113 -9.07 16.32 -27.64
C ALA A 113 -7.90 16.41 -26.65
N ALA A 114 -6.67 16.16 -27.09
CA ALA A 114 -5.48 16.38 -26.29
C ALA A 114 -5.32 17.85 -25.90
N ALA A 115 -5.50 18.77 -26.85
CA ALA A 115 -5.50 20.22 -26.58
C ALA A 115 -6.65 20.65 -25.64
N HIS A 116 -7.83 20.05 -25.77
CA HIS A 116 -8.97 20.33 -24.89
C HIS A 116 -8.71 19.93 -23.43
N ALA A 117 -8.01 18.81 -23.22
CA ALA A 117 -7.70 18.28 -21.90
C ALA A 117 -6.31 18.67 -21.37
N ASP A 118 -5.51 19.43 -22.13
CA ASP A 118 -4.12 19.81 -21.83
C ASP A 118 -3.22 18.61 -21.47
N VAL A 119 -3.34 17.54 -22.26
CA VAL A 119 -2.54 16.30 -22.13
C VAL A 119 -1.70 16.03 -23.38
N ASP A 120 -0.70 15.16 -23.25
CA ASP A 120 0.06 14.70 -24.39
C ASP A 120 -0.84 13.97 -25.41
N VAL A 121 -0.65 14.26 -26.69
CA VAL A 121 -1.44 13.70 -27.77
C VAL A 121 -1.28 12.18 -27.90
N ASP A 122 -0.14 11.61 -27.51
CA ASP A 122 0.07 10.16 -27.58
C ASP A 122 -0.89 9.38 -26.68
N TRP A 123 -1.32 9.97 -25.56
CA TRP A 123 -2.37 9.39 -24.73
C TRP A 123 -3.72 9.33 -25.44
N MET A 124 -4.04 10.38 -26.20
CA MET A 124 -5.27 10.44 -26.96
C MET A 124 -5.23 9.52 -28.19
N ARG A 125 -4.06 9.42 -28.85
CA ARG A 125 -3.82 8.43 -29.92
C ARG A 125 -4.02 7.02 -29.40
N HIS A 126 -3.43 6.69 -28.26
CA HIS A 126 -3.61 5.38 -27.65
C HIS A 126 -5.09 5.08 -27.33
N ALA A 127 -5.80 6.04 -26.73
CA ALA A 127 -7.22 5.88 -26.42
C ALA A 127 -8.07 5.63 -27.69
N LEU A 128 -7.68 6.21 -28.83
CA LEU A 128 -8.32 6.04 -30.13
C LEU A 128 -7.74 4.89 -30.98
N ALA A 129 -6.90 4.02 -30.39
CA ALA A 129 -6.23 2.91 -31.06
C ALA A 129 -5.39 3.33 -32.30
N LEU A 130 -4.82 4.54 -32.26
CA LEU A 130 -3.85 5.02 -33.24
C LEU A 130 -2.41 4.66 -32.82
N PRO A 131 -1.47 4.56 -33.79
CA PRO A 131 -0.05 4.41 -33.48
C PRO A 131 0.46 5.54 -32.58
N CYS A 132 1.29 5.21 -31.58
CA CYS A 132 1.94 6.16 -30.68
C CYS A 132 3.43 6.27 -31.02
N SER A 133 4.05 7.41 -30.70
CA SER A 133 5.42 7.73 -31.12
C SER A 133 6.47 6.90 -30.37
N ASP A 134 6.35 6.79 -29.04
CA ASP A 134 7.34 6.11 -28.17
C ASP A 134 6.71 5.17 -27.12
N GLY A 135 5.42 4.84 -27.28
CA GLY A 135 4.64 4.08 -26.31
C GLY A 135 4.31 4.89 -25.06
N LEU A 136 3.17 4.62 -24.42
CA LEU A 136 2.66 5.37 -23.25
C LEU A 136 3.58 5.40 -22.01
N ALA A 137 4.70 4.68 -22.04
CA ALA A 137 5.64 4.57 -20.92
C ALA A 137 6.88 5.47 -21.08
N GLY A 138 7.14 6.01 -22.28
CA GLY A 138 8.31 6.84 -22.54
C GLY A 138 8.05 8.30 -22.14
N ALA A 139 8.83 8.81 -21.19
CA ALA A 139 8.94 10.25 -20.87
C ALA A 139 7.71 10.92 -20.21
N GLU A 140 6.97 10.21 -19.36
CA GLU A 140 6.00 10.89 -18.51
C GLU A 140 6.70 11.82 -17.50
N SER A 141 6.32 13.10 -17.52
CA SER A 141 6.66 14.02 -16.44
C SER A 141 5.65 13.87 -15.30
N PRO A 142 6.02 14.19 -14.04
CA PRO A 142 5.07 14.20 -12.92
C PRO A 142 3.84 15.09 -13.17
N VAL A 143 4.02 16.18 -13.91
CA VAL A 143 2.95 17.11 -14.27
C VAL A 143 2.00 16.46 -15.28
N SER A 144 2.55 15.85 -16.33
CA SER A 144 1.78 15.14 -17.36
C SER A 144 0.93 14.03 -16.75
N LEU A 145 1.52 13.18 -15.89
CA LEU A 145 0.76 12.14 -15.19
C LEU A 145 -0.31 12.75 -14.28
N GLY A 146 0.04 13.78 -13.52
CA GLY A 146 -0.91 14.48 -12.66
C GLY A 146 -2.16 14.94 -13.42
N ARG A 147 -2.02 15.52 -14.60
CA ARG A 147 -3.17 15.93 -15.43
C ARG A 147 -4.02 14.75 -15.88
N LEU A 148 -3.40 13.64 -16.30
CA LEU A 148 -4.12 12.41 -16.66
C LEU A 148 -4.91 11.84 -15.48
N LEU A 149 -4.30 11.83 -14.29
CA LEU A 149 -4.95 11.36 -13.06
C LEU A 149 -6.11 12.28 -12.64
N ALA A 150 -5.98 13.59 -12.89
CA ALA A 150 -7.05 14.56 -12.62
C ALA A 150 -8.30 14.28 -13.47
N LEU A 151 -8.11 13.88 -14.75
CA LEU A 151 -9.20 13.44 -15.62
C LEU A 151 -9.83 12.12 -15.13
N ALA A 152 -9.00 11.16 -14.70
CA ALA A 152 -9.44 9.86 -14.17
C ALA A 152 -10.23 9.97 -12.85
N GLY A 153 -10.14 11.09 -12.14
CA GLY A 153 -10.92 11.38 -10.94
C GLY A 153 -10.40 10.69 -9.66
N ARG A 154 -10.39 9.35 -9.63
CA ARG A 154 -9.92 8.57 -8.45
C ARG A 154 -9.07 7.38 -8.88
N PRO A 155 -7.81 7.60 -9.28
CA PRO A 155 -6.88 6.50 -9.54
C PRO A 155 -6.66 5.65 -8.27
N PRO A 156 -6.17 4.40 -8.41
CA PRO A 156 -5.82 3.58 -7.25
C PRO A 156 -4.91 4.34 -6.29
N PRO A 157 -5.24 4.40 -4.97
CA PRO A 157 -4.43 5.12 -4.01
C PRO A 157 -3.00 4.61 -3.96
N LEU A 158 -2.02 5.51 -3.89
CA LEU A 158 -0.60 5.20 -3.98
C LEU A 158 0.13 5.51 -2.67
N LEU A 159 0.89 4.54 -2.15
CA LEU A 159 1.92 4.74 -1.15
C LEU A 159 3.30 4.50 -1.76
N VAL A 160 4.19 5.49 -1.64
CA VAL A 160 5.58 5.37 -2.08
C VAL A 160 6.51 5.14 -0.90
N ARG A 161 7.40 4.15 -1.05
CA ARG A 161 8.55 3.91 -0.18
C ARG A 161 9.81 4.37 -0.92
N PRO A 162 10.44 5.48 -0.51
CA PRO A 162 11.68 5.92 -1.12
C PRO A 162 12.78 4.88 -0.85
N ALA A 163 13.58 4.59 -1.86
CA ALA A 163 14.75 3.73 -1.77
C ALA A 163 16.01 4.52 -2.09
N GLY A 164 17.12 4.19 -1.41
CA GLY A 164 18.41 4.82 -1.66
C GLY A 164 18.69 6.04 -0.79
N ALA A 165 19.64 6.87 -1.23
CA ALA A 165 20.18 8.00 -0.49
C ALA A 165 19.29 9.26 -0.53
N THR A 166 19.66 10.31 0.21
CA THR A 166 18.89 11.57 0.30
C THR A 166 18.49 12.20 -1.05
N PRO A 167 19.34 12.23 -2.11
CA PRO A 167 18.91 12.78 -3.40
C PRO A 167 17.72 12.03 -4.02
N ALA A 168 17.68 10.70 -3.89
CA ALA A 168 16.57 9.86 -4.35
C ALA A 168 15.27 10.20 -3.62
N LEU A 169 15.35 10.41 -2.30
CA LEU A 169 14.23 10.81 -1.48
C LEU A 169 13.65 12.17 -1.89
N LEU A 170 14.51 13.15 -2.21
CA LEU A 170 14.07 14.47 -2.65
C LEU A 170 13.37 14.43 -4.02
N ASP A 171 13.89 13.64 -4.96
CA ASP A 171 13.30 13.46 -6.29
C ASP A 171 11.90 12.81 -6.24
N VAL A 172 11.75 11.76 -5.42
CA VAL A 172 10.46 11.12 -5.16
C VAL A 172 9.46 12.11 -4.53
N VAL A 173 9.92 12.92 -3.58
CA VAL A 173 9.07 13.92 -2.92
C VAL A 173 8.61 15.01 -3.90
N ASP A 174 9.52 15.56 -4.71
CA ASP A 174 9.17 16.57 -5.72
C ASP A 174 8.15 16.01 -6.73
N THR A 175 8.32 14.75 -7.11
CA THR A 175 7.38 14.03 -7.99
C THR A 175 5.98 13.94 -7.37
N LEU A 176 5.87 13.48 -6.12
CA LEU A 176 4.58 13.40 -5.43
C LEU A 176 3.92 14.76 -5.22
N TYR A 177 4.73 15.79 -4.94
CA TYR A 177 4.27 17.17 -4.81
C TYR A 177 3.64 17.67 -6.11
N ARG A 178 4.34 17.56 -7.23
CA ARG A 178 3.81 17.96 -8.55
C ARG A 178 2.54 17.20 -8.94
N ILE A 179 2.51 15.88 -8.70
CA ILE A 179 1.29 15.10 -8.96
C ILE A 179 0.14 15.59 -8.08
N SER A 180 0.37 15.90 -6.81
CA SER A 180 -0.68 16.38 -5.91
C SER A 180 -1.20 17.78 -6.27
N GLU A 181 -0.38 18.61 -6.91
CA GLU A 181 -0.82 19.92 -7.42
C GLU A 181 -1.74 19.78 -8.64
N GLU A 182 -1.37 18.91 -9.58
CA GLU A 182 -2.15 18.69 -10.81
C GLU A 182 -3.38 17.81 -10.59
N ALA A 183 -3.28 16.80 -9.71
CA ALA A 183 -4.39 15.93 -9.29
C ALA A 183 -4.60 15.97 -7.77
N PRO A 184 -5.19 17.05 -7.22
CA PRO A 184 -5.45 17.17 -5.78
C PRO A 184 -6.29 16.03 -5.21
N ARG A 185 -7.15 15.41 -6.01
CA ARG A 185 -8.00 14.28 -5.60
C ARG A 185 -7.26 12.94 -5.57
N ALA A 186 -6.07 12.85 -6.13
CA ALA A 186 -5.28 11.63 -6.10
C ALA A 186 -4.80 11.33 -4.67
N GLU A 187 -5.09 10.13 -4.19
CA GLU A 187 -4.71 9.71 -2.85
C GLU A 187 -3.27 9.20 -2.84
N VAL A 188 -2.34 10.16 -2.76
CA VAL A 188 -0.90 9.89 -2.67
C VAL A 188 -0.38 9.99 -1.23
N ALA A 189 0.54 9.08 -0.91
CA ALA A 189 1.18 8.99 0.39
C ALA A 189 2.66 8.62 0.27
N LEU A 190 3.42 9.03 1.29
CA LEU A 190 4.85 8.78 1.45
C LEU A 190 5.08 8.06 2.79
N ALA A 191 5.75 6.91 2.75
CA ALA A 191 6.16 6.16 3.93
C ALA A 191 7.62 6.47 4.28
N LEU A 192 7.88 6.92 5.51
CA LEU A 192 9.22 7.27 5.98
C LEU A 192 9.50 6.67 7.36
N ASP A 193 10.79 6.56 7.69
CA ASP A 193 11.25 6.46 9.07
C ASP A 193 11.67 7.85 9.61
N GLU A 194 12.00 7.91 10.91
CA GLU A 194 12.41 9.16 11.55
C GLU A 194 13.75 9.73 11.02
N GLN A 195 14.61 8.89 10.46
CA GLN A 195 15.88 9.34 9.88
C GLN A 195 15.63 10.04 8.55
N ALA A 196 14.84 9.44 7.67
CA ALA A 196 14.43 9.99 6.39
C ALA A 196 13.66 11.32 6.57
N LEU A 197 12.77 11.39 7.57
CA LEU A 197 12.08 12.64 7.91
C LEU A 197 13.07 13.76 8.31
N ARG A 198 14.08 13.44 9.12
CA ARG A 198 15.12 14.41 9.52
C ARG A 198 15.92 14.91 8.32
N LEU A 199 16.30 14.01 7.41
CA LEU A 199 17.02 14.34 6.19
C LEU A 199 16.19 15.26 5.28
N LEU A 200 14.91 14.96 5.09
CA LEU A 200 13.99 15.82 4.33
C LEU A 200 13.90 17.23 4.88
N ARG A 201 13.74 17.37 6.21
CA ARG A 201 13.67 18.68 6.85
C ARG A 201 14.92 19.53 6.64
N SER A 202 16.08 18.90 6.48
CA SER A 202 17.34 19.61 6.23
C SER A 202 17.62 19.90 4.76
N GLY A 203 17.05 19.12 3.82
CA GLY A 203 17.46 19.15 2.41
C GLY A 203 16.38 19.57 1.41
N ALA A 204 15.09 19.54 1.77
CA ALA A 204 14.01 19.88 0.85
C ALA A 204 13.72 21.39 0.80
N PRO A 205 13.18 21.92 -0.32
CA PRO A 205 12.75 23.31 -0.40
C PRO A 205 11.70 23.65 0.68
N PRO A 206 11.69 24.87 1.25
CA PRO A 206 10.77 25.24 2.34
C PRO A 206 9.28 25.00 2.03
N ARG A 207 8.85 25.29 0.80
CA ARG A 207 7.46 25.05 0.34
C ARG A 207 7.07 23.57 0.38
N VAL A 208 8.01 22.70 -0.01
CA VAL A 208 7.81 21.25 -0.04
C VAL A 208 7.74 20.73 1.38
N ILE A 209 8.63 21.19 2.27
CA ILE A 209 8.60 20.84 3.69
C ILE A 209 7.27 21.25 4.32
N ALA A 210 6.80 22.48 4.09
CA ALA A 210 5.53 22.95 4.63
C ALA A 210 4.37 22.04 4.20
N SER A 211 4.25 21.75 2.90
CA SER A 211 3.23 20.84 2.36
C SER A 211 3.30 19.44 2.97
N LEU A 212 4.50 18.87 3.11
CA LEU A 212 4.69 17.55 3.74
C LEU A 212 4.31 17.56 5.23
N MET A 213 4.61 18.64 5.95
CA MET A 213 4.33 18.73 7.38
C MET A 213 2.83 18.86 7.67
N GLU A 214 2.08 19.48 6.76
CA GLU A 214 0.62 19.54 6.86
C GLU A 214 -0.04 18.16 6.78
N GLY A 215 0.57 17.24 6.02
CA GLY A 215 0.10 15.85 5.88
C GLY A 215 0.78 14.85 6.81
N LEU A 216 1.57 15.30 7.79
CA LEU A 216 2.36 14.43 8.66
C LEU A 216 1.50 13.64 9.66
N VAL A 217 1.77 12.33 9.72
CA VAL A 217 1.21 11.41 10.71
C VAL A 217 2.32 10.51 11.26
N MET A 218 2.61 10.66 12.54
CA MET A 218 3.56 9.85 13.30
C MET A 218 2.88 8.58 13.83
N LEU A 219 3.45 7.42 13.55
CA LEU A 219 2.96 6.13 14.00
C LEU A 219 3.78 5.66 15.18
N ARG A 220 3.13 5.43 16.32
CA ARG A 220 3.80 5.01 17.55
C ARG A 220 3.23 3.69 18.06
N PRO A 221 4.07 2.69 18.34
CA PRO A 221 3.62 1.50 19.03
C PRO A 221 3.14 1.87 20.44
N ARG A 222 2.03 1.27 20.86
CA ARG A 222 1.47 1.44 22.21
C ARG A 222 2.33 0.66 23.19
N GLU A 223 2.98 1.38 24.11
CA GLU A 223 3.90 0.77 25.09
C GLU A 223 3.15 -0.02 26.19
N SER A 224 1.87 0.27 26.48
CA SER A 224 1.04 -0.48 27.45
C SER A 224 -0.48 -0.31 27.21
N PRO A 225 -1.33 -1.32 27.49
CA PRO A 225 -2.79 -1.18 27.42
C PRO A 225 -3.28 -0.27 28.56
N GLY A 226 -3.75 0.93 28.23
CA GLY A 226 -4.41 1.83 29.19
C GLY A 226 -3.77 3.21 29.35
N GLU A 227 -2.50 3.39 28.95
CA GLU A 227 -1.88 4.72 28.88
C GLU A 227 -2.02 5.29 27.46
N SER A 228 -3.10 6.03 27.22
CA SER A 228 -3.12 6.96 26.09
C SER A 228 -2.36 8.20 26.56
N ARG A 229 -1.12 8.40 26.10
CA ARG A 229 -0.60 9.76 26.11
C ARG A 229 -1.46 10.53 25.10
N ALA A 230 -1.74 11.80 25.37
CA ALA A 230 -2.38 12.65 24.37
C ALA A 230 -1.46 12.69 23.15
N ALA A 231 -1.69 11.79 22.20
CA ALA A 231 -1.07 11.81 20.90
C ALA A 231 -1.44 13.19 20.34
N GLY A 232 -0.45 14.07 20.15
CA GLY A 232 -0.69 15.35 19.50
C GLY A 232 -1.45 15.12 18.18
N ALA A 233 -2.10 16.15 17.63
CA ALA A 233 -3.03 16.06 16.49
C ALA A 233 -2.51 15.34 15.21
N HIS A 234 -1.26 14.90 15.20
CA HIS A 234 -0.52 14.24 14.13
C HIS A 234 0.03 12.87 14.52
N ALA A 235 -0.41 12.23 15.62
CA ALA A 235 0.11 10.92 16.02
C ALA A 235 -1.00 9.86 16.14
N ILE A 236 -0.74 8.67 15.59
CA ILE A 236 -1.59 7.49 15.71
C ILE A 236 -0.83 6.47 16.58
N GLU A 237 -1.40 6.16 17.74
CA GLU A 237 -0.98 5.04 18.54
C GLU A 237 -1.56 3.74 17.98
N TYR A 238 -0.75 2.70 17.90
CA TYR A 238 -1.15 1.42 17.36
C TYR A 238 -0.73 0.27 18.29
N ASP A 239 -1.51 -0.80 18.35
CA ASP A 239 -1.09 -2.00 19.05
C ASP A 239 -0.01 -2.72 18.23
N ALA A 240 1.23 -2.74 18.73
CA ALA A 240 2.36 -3.38 18.05
C ALA A 240 2.11 -4.87 17.74
N ALA A 241 1.27 -5.55 18.53
CA ALA A 241 0.87 -6.94 18.30
C ALA A 241 -0.10 -7.10 17.10
N GLN A 242 -0.52 -6.02 16.45
CA GLN A 242 -1.29 -6.06 15.20
C GLN A 242 -0.41 -5.88 13.95
N PHE A 243 0.90 -5.62 14.11
CA PHE A 243 1.80 -5.34 12.99
C PHE A 243 2.44 -6.62 12.51
N ALA A 244 2.31 -6.90 11.21
CA ALA A 244 3.08 -7.90 10.49
C ALA A 244 4.44 -7.29 10.08
N ARG A 245 5.53 -8.00 10.37
CA ARG A 245 6.91 -7.57 10.07
C ARG A 245 7.27 -7.76 8.60
N SER A 246 6.51 -8.58 7.87
CA SER A 246 6.64 -8.76 6.43
C SER A 246 5.28 -8.69 5.68
N GLN A 247 5.34 -8.37 4.39
CA GLN A 247 4.17 -8.40 3.49
C GLN A 247 3.53 -9.79 3.43
N ALA A 248 4.35 -10.84 3.53
CA ALA A 248 3.90 -12.22 3.52
C ALA A 248 3.10 -12.56 4.79
N GLU A 249 3.59 -12.18 5.98
CA GLU A 249 2.85 -12.30 7.25
C GLU A 249 1.51 -11.56 7.20
N LEU A 250 1.50 -10.31 6.70
CA LEU A 250 0.27 -9.52 6.60
C LEU A 250 -0.72 -10.20 5.67
N THR A 251 -0.28 -10.58 4.47
CA THR A 251 -1.12 -11.22 3.46
C THR A 251 -1.71 -12.53 3.98
N LEU A 252 -0.92 -13.32 4.70
CA LEU A 252 -1.39 -14.56 5.32
C LEU A 252 -2.43 -14.27 6.41
N PHE A 253 -2.13 -13.35 7.33
CA PHE A 253 -3.04 -12.95 8.40
C PHE A 253 -4.39 -12.45 7.84
N GLU A 254 -4.35 -11.59 6.83
CA GLU A 254 -5.56 -11.05 6.18
C GLU A 254 -6.43 -12.15 5.55
N ARG A 255 -5.81 -13.16 4.94
CA ARG A 255 -6.55 -14.29 4.37
C ARG A 255 -7.16 -15.17 5.44
N LEU A 256 -6.47 -15.39 6.56
CA LEU A 256 -7.02 -16.11 7.72
C LEU A 256 -8.21 -15.35 8.33
N GLU A 257 -8.13 -14.03 8.46
CA GLU A 257 -9.23 -13.22 9.01
C GLU A 257 -10.51 -13.21 8.14
N ARG A 258 -10.38 -13.42 6.82
CA ARG A 258 -11.52 -13.50 5.90
C ARG A 258 -12.22 -14.87 5.91
N ARG A 259 -11.61 -15.90 6.49
CA ARG A 259 -12.14 -17.27 6.47
C ARG A 259 -12.96 -17.55 7.73
N PRO A 260 -14.17 -18.13 7.62
CA PRO A 260 -15.00 -18.46 8.78
C PRO A 260 -14.31 -19.35 9.82
N HIS A 261 -13.45 -20.26 9.38
CA HIS A 261 -12.82 -21.25 10.25
C HIS A 261 -11.66 -20.71 11.10
N THR A 262 -11.02 -19.62 10.67
CA THR A 262 -9.80 -19.07 11.27
C THR A 262 -9.90 -17.60 11.69
N ARG A 263 -10.98 -16.91 11.34
CA ARG A 263 -11.25 -15.53 11.75
C ARG A 263 -11.18 -15.36 13.26
N GLY A 264 -10.38 -14.40 13.70
CA GLY A 264 -10.19 -14.02 15.10
C GLY A 264 -9.30 -14.97 15.91
N LEU A 265 -8.78 -16.06 15.31
CA LEU A 265 -7.95 -17.02 16.03
C LEU A 265 -6.50 -16.59 16.18
N PHE A 266 -5.97 -15.85 15.21
CA PHE A 266 -4.55 -15.53 15.13
C PHE A 266 -4.27 -14.08 15.55
N ARG A 267 -3.08 -13.87 16.11
CA ARG A 267 -2.51 -12.56 16.45
C ARG A 267 -1.10 -12.47 15.89
N LEU A 268 -0.73 -11.31 15.36
CA LEU A 268 0.58 -11.11 14.74
C LEU A 268 1.67 -10.87 15.79
N ASN A 269 2.89 -11.33 15.53
CA ASN A 269 4.12 -10.94 16.22
C ASN A 269 4.00 -11.00 17.76
N ARG A 270 3.40 -12.09 18.27
CA ARG A 270 3.21 -12.31 19.71
C ARG A 270 4.43 -12.95 20.31
N VAL A 271 4.75 -12.57 21.54
CA VAL A 271 5.85 -13.15 22.30
C VAL A 271 5.33 -14.27 23.19
N VAL A 272 5.84 -15.47 23.00
CA VAL A 272 5.71 -16.58 23.93
C VAL A 272 6.88 -16.52 24.90
N THR A 273 6.58 -16.41 26.19
CA THR A 273 7.56 -16.54 27.28
C THR A 273 7.39 -17.90 27.95
N GLY A 274 8.47 -18.64 28.14
CA GLY A 274 8.39 -19.91 28.87
C GLY A 274 9.64 -20.78 28.75
N GLY A 275 10.08 -21.34 29.88
CA GLY A 275 11.22 -22.26 29.97
C GLY A 275 12.30 -21.88 30.95
N GLU A 276 13.24 -22.82 31.16
CA GLU A 276 14.51 -22.54 31.78
C GLU A 276 15.66 -22.65 30.75
N PRO A 277 16.47 -21.59 30.58
CA PRO A 277 16.24 -20.22 31.02
C PRO A 277 15.08 -19.55 30.26
N ALA A 278 14.36 -18.65 30.93
CA ALA A 278 13.23 -17.93 30.34
C ALA A 278 13.72 -17.08 29.15
N ARG A 279 13.26 -17.42 27.94
CA ARG A 279 13.58 -16.68 26.72
C ARG A 279 12.29 -16.24 26.05
N ALA A 280 12.21 -14.94 25.73
CA ALA A 280 11.16 -14.40 24.89
C ALA A 280 11.34 -14.91 23.46
N MET A 281 10.33 -15.58 22.92
CA MET A 281 10.28 -16.05 21.54
C MET A 281 9.12 -15.39 20.84
N GLU A 282 9.42 -14.54 19.88
CA GLU A 282 8.40 -13.89 19.07
C GLU A 282 7.95 -14.78 17.93
N ILE A 283 6.64 -14.85 17.69
CA ILE A 283 5.97 -15.72 16.73
C ILE A 283 5.18 -14.87 15.74
N ASP A 284 5.38 -15.11 14.45
CA ASP A 284 4.78 -14.31 13.38
C ASP A 284 3.25 -14.32 13.42
N LEU A 285 2.61 -15.49 13.51
CA LEU A 285 1.18 -15.60 13.83
C LEU A 285 0.94 -16.62 14.94
N LEU A 286 0.34 -16.17 16.04
CA LEU A 286 0.05 -16.99 17.22
C LEU A 286 -1.45 -17.17 17.42
N CYS A 287 -1.88 -18.42 17.58
CA CYS A 287 -3.20 -18.77 18.12
C CYS A 287 -3.01 -19.36 19.52
N GLU A 288 -3.10 -18.50 20.54
CA GLU A 288 -2.93 -18.87 21.95
C GLU A 288 -3.96 -19.93 22.41
N PRO A 289 -5.28 -19.80 22.13
CA PRO A 289 -6.27 -20.77 22.61
C PRO A 289 -6.04 -22.20 22.11
N LEU A 290 -5.40 -22.34 20.95
CA LEU A 290 -5.08 -23.63 20.35
C LEU A 290 -3.61 -24.00 20.51
N ALA A 291 -2.78 -23.21 21.21
CA ALA A 291 -1.32 -23.34 21.22
C ALA A 291 -0.76 -23.73 19.83
N LEU A 292 -1.01 -22.87 18.84
CA LEU A 292 -0.57 -23.03 17.46
C LEU A 292 0.23 -21.80 17.07
N ALA A 293 1.47 -22.01 16.63
CA ALA A 293 2.40 -21.00 16.15
C ALA A 293 2.60 -21.19 14.64
N VAL A 294 2.48 -20.12 13.86
CA VAL A 294 2.78 -20.11 12.44
C VAL A 294 3.94 -19.13 12.20
N GLU A 295 4.99 -19.59 11.54
CA GLU A 295 6.17 -18.80 11.16
C GLU A 295 6.24 -18.67 9.64
N VAL A 296 6.62 -17.50 9.16
CA VAL A 296 6.73 -17.16 7.74
C VAL A 296 8.20 -17.00 7.38
N ASP A 297 8.76 -18.03 6.76
CA ASP A 297 10.18 -18.10 6.42
C ASP A 297 10.46 -17.41 5.08
N GLY A 298 11.29 -16.37 5.08
CA GLY A 298 11.82 -15.78 3.86
C GLY A 298 12.97 -16.61 3.24
N TYR A 299 13.16 -16.51 1.92
CA TYR A 299 14.22 -17.23 1.18
C TYR A 299 15.65 -16.95 1.72
N HIS A 300 15.87 -15.77 2.30
CA HIS A 300 17.18 -15.38 2.84
C HIS A 300 17.52 -16.02 4.20
N HIS A 301 16.55 -16.63 4.90
CA HIS A 301 16.78 -17.27 6.21
C HIS A 301 17.62 -18.55 6.13
N PHE A 302 17.73 -19.16 4.95
CA PHE A 302 18.44 -20.43 4.76
C PHE A 302 19.94 -20.29 4.45
N ARG A 303 20.46 -19.06 4.33
CA ARG A 303 21.87 -18.80 3.95
C ARG A 303 22.83 -18.69 5.14
N ASP A 304 22.32 -18.64 6.37
CA ASP A 304 23.11 -18.56 7.60
C ASP A 304 22.84 -19.79 8.50
N ALA A 305 23.87 -20.62 8.66
CA ALA A 305 23.79 -21.83 9.47
C ALA A 305 23.54 -21.54 10.96
N GLU A 306 23.95 -20.38 11.49
CA GLU A 306 23.69 -20.00 12.87
C GLU A 306 22.24 -19.52 13.07
N ALA A 307 21.71 -18.73 12.13
CA ALA A 307 20.30 -18.38 12.10
C ALA A 307 19.42 -19.63 12.03
N TYR A 308 19.73 -20.58 11.14
CA TYR A 308 19.03 -21.85 11.05
C TYR A 308 19.01 -22.62 12.38
N ARG A 309 20.17 -22.74 13.05
CA ARG A 309 20.26 -23.42 14.36
C ARG A 309 19.44 -22.70 15.44
N ARG A 310 19.46 -21.36 15.47
CA ARG A 310 18.66 -20.56 16.41
C ARG A 310 17.17 -20.80 16.20
N ASP A 311 16.73 -20.82 14.96
CA ASP A 311 15.36 -21.07 14.57
C ASP A 311 14.90 -22.49 14.94
N ARG A 312 15.73 -23.51 14.73
CA ARG A 312 15.41 -24.89 15.16
C ARG A 312 15.32 -25.02 16.69
N ARG A 313 16.18 -24.32 17.43
CA ARG A 313 16.08 -24.27 18.91
C ARG A 313 14.79 -23.60 19.38
N LYS A 314 14.34 -22.56 18.68
CA LYS A 314 13.04 -21.91 18.92
C LYS A 314 11.88 -22.90 18.68
N ASP A 315 11.92 -23.65 17.58
CA ASP A 315 10.89 -24.66 17.28
C ASP A 315 10.77 -25.72 18.39
N VAL A 316 11.91 -26.29 18.82
CA VAL A 316 11.95 -27.28 19.92
C VAL A 316 11.37 -26.70 21.20
N ARG A 317 11.76 -25.47 21.54
CA ARG A 317 11.28 -24.81 22.75
C ARG A 317 9.77 -24.56 22.73
N LEU A 318 9.22 -24.16 21.59
CA LEU A 318 7.78 -24.00 21.42
C LEU A 318 7.04 -25.34 21.56
N GLN A 319 7.60 -26.40 21.01
CA GLN A 319 7.03 -27.75 21.14
C GLN A 319 7.05 -28.25 22.59
N GLU A 320 8.12 -28.00 23.35
CA GLU A 320 8.19 -28.29 24.79
C GLU A 320 7.12 -27.52 25.59
N LEU A 321 6.75 -26.32 25.14
CA LEU A 321 5.65 -25.52 25.70
C LEU A 321 4.27 -25.96 25.19
N GLY A 322 4.19 -27.05 24.41
CA GLY A 322 2.93 -27.61 23.91
C GLY A 322 2.39 -26.95 22.64
N TYR A 323 3.16 -26.07 21.99
CA TYR A 323 2.77 -25.46 20.74
C TYR A 323 3.00 -26.39 19.55
N LEU A 324 2.02 -26.47 18.65
CA LEU A 324 2.27 -26.94 17.29
C LEU A 324 2.89 -25.80 16.48
N VAL A 325 4.04 -26.03 15.86
CA VAL A 325 4.72 -25.04 15.00
C VAL A 325 4.51 -25.41 13.53
N VAL A 326 3.95 -24.49 12.76
CA VAL A 326 3.76 -24.60 11.31
C VAL A 326 4.65 -23.55 10.66
N ARG A 327 5.58 -23.97 9.79
CA ARG A 327 6.41 -23.04 9.03
C ARG A 327 5.97 -23.03 7.58
N VAL A 328 5.80 -21.83 7.02
CA VAL A 328 5.40 -21.63 5.62
C VAL A 328 6.39 -20.70 4.95
N LEU A 329 6.69 -20.93 3.67
CA LEU A 329 7.58 -20.03 2.94
C LEU A 329 6.82 -18.76 2.55
N ALA A 330 7.50 -17.62 2.65
CA ALA A 330 6.99 -16.35 2.17
C ALA A 330 6.62 -16.41 0.67
N SER A 331 7.39 -17.15 -0.13
CA SER A 331 7.11 -17.38 -1.55
C SER A 331 5.81 -18.15 -1.79
N ASP A 332 5.47 -19.09 -0.91
CA ASP A 332 4.30 -19.96 -1.09
C ASP A 332 3.00 -19.23 -0.75
N ILE A 333 3.09 -18.20 0.09
CA ILE A 333 1.96 -17.29 0.35
C ILE A 333 1.54 -16.57 -0.94
N GLU A 334 2.45 -16.31 -1.88
CA GLU A 334 2.09 -15.71 -3.17
C GLU A 334 1.83 -16.78 -4.25
N ALA A 335 2.68 -17.79 -4.34
CA ALA A 335 2.66 -18.77 -5.42
C ALA A 335 1.59 -19.87 -5.24
N ALA A 336 1.29 -20.27 -3.99
CA ALA A 336 0.39 -21.36 -3.67
C ALA A 336 -0.45 -21.05 -2.41
N PRO A 337 -1.19 -19.92 -2.40
CA PRO A 337 -1.87 -19.41 -1.21
C PRO A 337 -2.86 -20.42 -0.60
N GLU A 338 -3.53 -21.18 -1.44
CA GLU A 338 -4.61 -22.07 -1.01
C GLU A 338 -4.04 -23.28 -0.28
N HIS A 339 -2.88 -23.78 -0.74
CA HIS A 339 -2.16 -24.86 -0.07
C HIS A 339 -1.66 -24.45 1.32
N VAL A 340 -1.18 -23.21 1.45
CA VAL A 340 -0.77 -22.63 2.73
C VAL A 340 -1.97 -22.56 3.69
N LEU A 341 -3.10 -22.03 3.23
CA LEU A 341 -4.32 -21.92 4.03
C LEU A 341 -4.86 -23.29 4.45
N GLU A 342 -4.90 -24.28 3.55
CA GLU A 342 -5.31 -25.66 3.86
C GLU A 342 -4.41 -26.32 4.90
N THR A 343 -3.11 -26.04 4.86
CA THR A 343 -2.16 -26.55 5.85
C THR A 343 -2.44 -25.97 7.24
N ILE A 344 -2.74 -24.68 7.32
CA ILE A 344 -3.10 -24.02 8.57
C ILE A 344 -4.46 -24.51 9.07
N ASP A 345 -5.45 -24.68 8.20
CA ASP A 345 -6.76 -25.22 8.58
C ASP A 345 -6.67 -26.64 9.16
N ARG A 346 -5.86 -27.51 8.55
CA ARG A 346 -5.59 -28.86 9.09
C ARG A 346 -4.91 -28.80 10.46
N ALA A 347 -3.99 -27.86 10.66
CA ALA A 347 -3.35 -27.66 11.96
C ALA A 347 -4.36 -27.18 13.02
N VAL A 348 -5.23 -26.23 12.68
CA VAL A 348 -6.31 -25.73 13.55
C VAL A 348 -7.27 -26.85 13.92
N GLU A 349 -7.71 -27.66 12.96
CA GLU A 349 -8.62 -28.79 13.20
C GLU A 349 -7.97 -29.87 14.08
N SER A 350 -6.70 -30.20 13.82
CA SER A 350 -5.92 -31.11 14.65
C SER A 350 -5.84 -30.66 16.11
N ARG A 351 -5.64 -29.35 16.34
CA ARG A 351 -5.59 -28.78 17.69
C ARG A 351 -6.96 -28.74 18.36
N ARG A 352 -8.02 -28.36 17.64
CA ARG A 352 -9.41 -28.42 18.15
C ARG A 352 -9.82 -29.82 18.58
N ARG A 353 -9.40 -30.87 17.87
CA ARG A 353 -9.66 -32.28 18.26
C ARG A 353 -8.94 -32.73 19.53
N ARG A 354 -7.86 -32.04 19.93
CA ARG A 354 -7.04 -32.38 21.10
C ARG A 354 -7.34 -31.51 22.31
N SER A 355 -7.96 -30.34 22.12
CA SER A 355 -8.49 -29.52 23.19
C SER A 355 -9.78 -30.16 23.72
N PRO A 356 -9.88 -30.49 25.02
CA PRO A 356 -11.07 -31.10 25.60
C PRO A 356 -12.30 -30.20 25.58
#